data_AF-A0A349TX51-F1
#
_entry.id   AF-A0A349TX51-F1
#
_cell.length_a   1.000
_cell.length_b   1.000
_cell.length_c   1.000
_cell.angle_alpha   90.00
_cell.angle_beta   90.00
_cell.angle_gamma   90.00
#
_symmetry.space_group_name_H-M   'P 1'
#
loop_
_entity.id
_entity.type
_entity.pdbx_description
1 polymer ?
#
loop_
_entity_poly.entity_id
_entity_poly.type
_entity_poly.pdbx_seq_one_letter_code
_entity_poly.pdbx_strand_id
1 'polypeptide(L)'
;MTDFAKVIDKAYGVEDRAGKAFLARMREQLRAEREWTYQHCLRVGEMARQFALSIGVSELAAENLGLVVSCHDIGKLSVPAELLDKVGECTPKERAMRRDHSRQGGAMLEGHLSAPLLKLAAGVAENHHEKWDGTGYRHKAGKEIPVGAQIAALCDVFDASVSDRHYHVGAPVINALSSIAGAKRNCFNPELLKPFILYGVTANRNRLTGKDIARLMDQLEEGKNGPAGTGPVASGPRGSAPRA
;
A
#
# COMPACT_ATOMS: atom_id res chain seq x y z
N MET A 1 -18.59 -13.33 5.27
CA MET A 1 -17.26 -12.70 5.18
C MET A 1 -16.36 -13.58 4.35
N THR A 2 -15.53 -12.99 3.50
CA THR A 2 -14.52 -13.69 2.73
C THR A 2 -13.45 -14.22 3.68
N ASP A 3 -13.04 -15.48 3.50
CA ASP A 3 -11.90 -16.06 4.21
C ASP A 3 -10.61 -15.65 3.48
N PHE A 4 -10.07 -14.48 3.85
CA PHE A 4 -8.87 -13.94 3.21
C PHE A 4 -7.64 -14.81 3.42
N ALA A 5 -7.56 -15.56 4.52
CA ALA A 5 -6.46 -16.49 4.75
C ALA A 5 -6.39 -17.51 3.61
N LYS A 6 -7.52 -18.18 3.32
CA LYS A 6 -7.61 -19.15 2.21
C LYS A 6 -7.39 -18.53 0.84
N VAL A 7 -7.87 -17.31 0.60
CA VAL A 7 -7.67 -16.61 -0.68
C VAL A 7 -6.19 -16.32 -0.90
N ILE A 8 -5.50 -15.83 0.12
CA ILE A 8 -4.07 -15.51 0.05
C ILE A 8 -3.25 -16.79 -0.02
N ASP A 9 -3.54 -17.81 0.78
CA ASP A 9 -2.85 -19.11 0.71
C ASP A 9 -2.96 -19.73 -0.68
N LYS A 10 -4.16 -19.71 -1.28
CA LYS A 10 -4.36 -20.24 -2.62
C LYS A 10 -3.55 -19.47 -3.69
N ALA A 11 -3.44 -18.15 -3.55
CA ALA A 11 -2.77 -17.32 -4.56
C ALA A 11 -1.24 -17.30 -4.36
N TYR A 12 -0.78 -17.21 -3.13
CA TYR A 12 0.62 -16.96 -2.78
C TYR A 12 1.33 -18.18 -2.19
N GLY A 13 0.65 -19.29 -1.88
CA GLY A 13 1.26 -20.53 -1.37
C GLY A 13 1.99 -21.36 -2.43
N VAL A 14 2.72 -20.70 -3.33
CA VAL A 14 3.42 -21.31 -4.47
C VAL A 14 4.94 -21.35 -4.24
N GLU A 15 5.58 -22.43 -4.69
CA GLU A 15 7.03 -22.52 -4.76
C GLU A 15 7.53 -21.97 -6.10
N ASP A 16 8.21 -20.82 -6.07
CA ASP A 16 8.69 -20.14 -7.28
C ASP A 16 10.06 -19.50 -7.03
N ARG A 17 11.09 -20.33 -6.96
CA ARG A 17 12.47 -19.89 -6.68
C ARG A 17 12.99 -18.89 -7.72
N ALA A 18 12.65 -19.10 -8.99
CA ALA A 18 13.08 -18.23 -10.08
C ALA A 18 12.42 -16.85 -9.98
N GLY A 19 11.11 -16.79 -9.75
CA GLY A 19 10.37 -15.56 -9.51
C GLY A 19 10.90 -14.82 -8.28
N LYS A 20 11.12 -15.53 -7.16
CA LYS A 20 11.73 -14.96 -5.94
C LYS A 20 13.07 -14.29 -6.24
N ALA A 21 13.97 -14.99 -6.93
CA ALA A 21 15.29 -14.46 -7.27
C ALA A 21 15.21 -13.26 -8.23
N PHE A 22 14.26 -13.26 -9.17
CA PHE A 22 14.05 -12.15 -10.08
C PHE A 22 13.55 -10.90 -9.35
N LEU A 23 12.52 -11.03 -8.51
CA LEU A 23 11.99 -9.92 -7.71
C LEU A 23 13.07 -9.33 -6.80
N ALA A 24 13.88 -10.19 -6.16
CA ALA A 24 15.00 -9.74 -5.36
C ALA A 24 15.98 -8.85 -6.15
N ARG A 25 16.37 -9.27 -7.37
CA ARG A 25 17.25 -8.47 -8.25
C ARG A 25 16.63 -7.14 -8.66
N MET A 26 15.34 -7.12 -8.98
CA MET A 26 14.64 -5.87 -9.32
C MET A 26 14.65 -4.86 -8.17
N ARG A 27 14.50 -5.34 -6.92
CA ARG A 27 14.60 -4.46 -5.76
C ARG A 27 16.02 -3.94 -5.54
N GLU A 28 17.06 -4.73 -5.80
CA GLU A 28 18.44 -4.24 -5.73
C GLU A 28 18.72 -3.17 -6.81
N GLN A 29 18.12 -3.31 -8.00
CA GLN A 29 18.18 -2.24 -9.01
C GLN A 29 17.46 -0.98 -8.53
N LEU A 30 16.27 -1.11 -7.93
CA LEU A 30 15.57 0.01 -7.32
C LEU A 30 16.38 0.66 -6.20
N ARG A 31 17.10 -0.14 -5.39
CA ARG A 31 17.99 0.36 -4.34
C ARG A 31 19.10 1.23 -4.91
N ALA A 32 19.82 0.73 -5.92
CA ALA A 32 20.94 1.43 -6.54
C ALA A 32 20.53 2.80 -7.11
N GLU A 33 19.32 2.88 -7.67
CA GLU A 33 18.81 4.09 -8.31
C GLU A 33 18.01 4.99 -7.36
N ARG A 34 17.32 4.42 -6.37
CA ARG A 34 16.27 5.07 -5.56
C ARG A 34 16.22 4.49 -4.13
N GLU A 35 17.31 4.61 -3.38
CA GLU A 35 17.45 4.04 -2.02
C GLU A 35 16.25 4.34 -1.10
N TRP A 36 15.73 5.57 -1.06
CA TRP A 36 14.59 5.90 -0.19
C TRP A 36 13.31 5.13 -0.59
N THR A 37 13.04 5.00 -1.90
CA THR A 37 11.89 4.24 -2.40
C THR A 37 12.05 2.75 -2.08
N TYR A 38 13.27 2.22 -2.21
CA TYR A 38 13.58 0.85 -1.82
C TYR A 38 13.28 0.58 -0.34
N GLN A 39 13.74 1.45 0.57
CA GLN A 39 13.49 1.29 2.01
C GLN A 39 11.98 1.34 2.33
N HIS A 40 11.23 2.23 1.68
CA HIS A 40 9.77 2.26 1.77
C HIS A 40 9.14 0.95 1.30
N CYS A 41 9.53 0.45 0.13
CA CYS A 41 9.05 -0.80 -0.41
C CYS A 41 9.29 -2.00 0.52
N LEU A 42 10.45 -2.06 1.18
CA LEU A 42 10.74 -3.10 2.16
C LEU A 42 9.80 -3.03 3.37
N ARG A 43 9.56 -1.85 3.93
CA ARG A 43 8.65 -1.66 5.07
C ARG A 43 7.21 -2.04 4.71
N VAL A 44 6.74 -1.61 3.54
CA VAL A 44 5.40 -1.94 3.04
C VAL A 44 5.26 -3.46 2.83
N GLY A 45 6.28 -4.11 2.26
CA GLY A 45 6.30 -5.57 2.10
C GLY A 45 6.28 -6.34 3.41
N GLU A 46 7.12 -5.96 4.38
CA GLU A 46 7.13 -6.62 5.69
C GLU A 46 5.82 -6.41 6.44
N MET A 47 5.23 -5.22 6.34
CA MET A 47 3.90 -4.96 6.93
C MET A 47 2.82 -5.83 6.31
N ALA A 48 2.83 -6.01 4.98
CA ALA A 48 1.90 -6.90 4.31
C ALA A 48 2.06 -8.36 4.74
N ARG A 49 3.31 -8.83 4.92
CA ARG A 49 3.62 -10.16 5.47
C ARG A 49 3.07 -10.33 6.87
N GLN A 50 3.39 -9.41 7.78
CA GLN A 50 2.96 -9.45 9.17
C GLN A 50 1.44 -9.34 9.31
N PHE A 51 0.80 -8.51 8.48
CA PHE A 51 -0.65 -8.43 8.42
C PHE A 51 -1.27 -9.76 7.97
N ALA A 52 -0.73 -10.39 6.91
CA ALA A 52 -1.21 -11.69 6.45
C ALA A 52 -1.10 -12.77 7.53
N LEU A 53 0.04 -12.85 8.23
CA LEU A 53 0.21 -13.76 9.37
C LEU A 53 -0.83 -13.50 10.47
N SER A 54 -1.11 -12.22 10.77
CA SER A 54 -2.07 -11.83 11.81
C SER A 54 -3.51 -12.28 11.53
N ILE A 55 -3.85 -12.54 10.26
CA ILE A 55 -5.16 -13.05 9.84
C ILE A 55 -5.15 -14.55 9.51
N GLY A 56 -4.07 -15.27 9.83
CA GLY A 56 -3.98 -16.72 9.74
C GLY A 56 -3.51 -17.29 8.40
N VAL A 57 -2.88 -16.48 7.54
CA VAL A 57 -2.22 -16.95 6.31
C VAL A 57 -0.99 -17.81 6.66
N SER A 58 -0.70 -18.84 5.87
CA SER A 58 0.49 -19.67 6.04
C SER A 58 1.80 -18.87 5.86
N GLU A 59 2.88 -19.30 6.52
CA GLU A 59 4.18 -18.60 6.45
C GLU A 59 4.66 -18.43 5.01
N LEU A 60 4.61 -19.49 4.20
CA LEU A 60 5.03 -19.46 2.80
C LEU A 60 4.25 -18.42 1.98
N ALA A 61 2.91 -18.40 2.12
CA ALA A 61 2.08 -17.47 1.40
C ALA A 61 2.27 -16.03 1.89
N ALA A 62 2.45 -15.82 3.19
CA ALA A 62 2.75 -14.53 3.77
C ALA A 62 4.10 -13.99 3.28
N GLU A 63 5.16 -14.81 3.28
CA GLU A 63 6.48 -14.45 2.74
C GLU A 63 6.40 -14.03 1.27
N ASN A 64 5.70 -14.83 0.46
CA ASN A 64 5.48 -14.54 -0.95
C ASN A 64 4.68 -13.25 -1.17
N LEU A 65 3.63 -13.02 -0.38
CA LEU A 65 2.87 -11.78 -0.43
C LEU A 65 3.76 -10.58 -0.09
N GLY A 66 4.55 -10.66 0.98
CA GLY A 66 5.44 -9.58 1.39
C GLY A 66 6.48 -9.25 0.33
N LEU A 67 7.08 -10.28 -0.29
CA LEU A 67 8.02 -10.10 -1.41
C LEU A 67 7.34 -9.42 -2.61
N VAL A 68 6.17 -9.91 -3.01
CA VAL A 68 5.38 -9.35 -4.12
C VAL A 68 5.00 -7.89 -3.85
N VAL A 69 4.50 -7.58 -2.66
CA VAL A 69 4.10 -6.22 -2.26
C VAL A 69 5.31 -5.28 -2.17
N SER A 70 6.48 -5.78 -1.77
CA SER A 70 7.73 -5.00 -1.79
C SER A 70 8.20 -4.61 -3.19
N CYS A 71 7.50 -5.02 -4.24
CA CYS A 71 7.79 -4.63 -5.62
C CYS A 71 6.73 -3.69 -6.20
N HIS A 72 5.77 -3.17 -5.41
CA HIS A 72 4.68 -2.35 -5.94
C HIS A 72 5.15 -1.10 -6.70
N ASP A 73 6.29 -0.56 -6.33
CA ASP A 73 6.80 0.74 -6.78
C ASP A 73 7.99 0.65 -7.75
N ILE A 74 8.35 -0.55 -8.23
CA ILE A 74 9.51 -0.74 -9.12
C ILE A 74 9.43 0.10 -10.41
N GLY A 75 8.22 0.40 -10.88
CA GLY A 75 8.02 1.20 -12.09
C GLY A 75 8.48 2.65 -11.95
N LYS A 76 8.81 3.10 -10.74
CA LYS A 76 9.50 4.39 -10.54
C LYS A 76 10.88 4.44 -11.20
N LEU A 77 11.48 3.30 -11.54
CA LEU A 77 12.69 3.23 -12.38
C LEU A 77 12.47 3.82 -13.79
N SER A 78 11.23 3.83 -14.29
CA SER A 78 10.87 4.43 -15.58
C SER A 78 10.43 5.90 -15.49
N VAL A 79 10.37 6.47 -14.28
CA VAL A 79 9.97 7.87 -14.10
C VAL A 79 11.24 8.71 -13.85
N PRO A 80 11.42 9.82 -14.59
CA PRO A 80 12.52 10.76 -14.34
C PRO A 80 12.58 11.20 -12.87
N ALA A 81 13.78 11.23 -12.31
CA ALA A 81 14.00 11.56 -10.89
C ALA A 81 13.47 12.97 -10.57
N GLU A 82 13.63 13.91 -11.49
CA GLU A 82 13.19 15.30 -11.36
C GLU A 82 11.67 15.42 -11.19
N LEU A 83 10.89 14.46 -11.71
CA LEU A 83 9.44 14.42 -11.51
C LEU A 83 9.05 13.80 -10.17
N LEU A 84 9.81 12.80 -9.69
CA LEU A 84 9.54 12.14 -8.41
C LEU A 84 9.93 13.03 -7.23
N ASP A 85 11.06 13.72 -7.34
CA ASP A 85 11.67 14.54 -6.30
C ASP A 85 11.24 16.02 -6.37
N LYS A 86 10.35 16.36 -7.31
CA LYS A 86 9.83 17.72 -7.47
C LYS A 86 9.21 18.23 -6.16
N VAL A 87 9.76 19.33 -5.66
CA VAL A 87 9.18 20.08 -4.54
C VAL A 87 8.06 20.98 -5.07
N GLY A 88 6.91 20.96 -4.41
CA GLY A 88 5.73 21.74 -4.78
C GLY A 88 4.73 20.99 -5.65
N GLU A 89 3.76 21.72 -6.23
CA GLU A 89 2.67 21.10 -6.99
C GLU A 89 3.14 20.59 -8.36
N CYS A 90 2.77 19.35 -8.68
CA CYS A 90 2.91 18.81 -10.02
C CYS A 90 1.77 19.32 -10.91
N THR A 91 2.06 19.71 -12.15
CA THR A 91 1.05 19.98 -13.18
C THR A 91 0.22 18.73 -13.49
N PRO A 92 -0.97 18.85 -14.12
CA PRO A 92 -1.76 17.68 -14.53
C PRO A 92 -0.96 16.67 -15.37
N LYS A 93 -0.10 17.15 -16.27
CA LYS A 93 0.77 16.30 -17.11
C LYS A 93 1.82 15.57 -16.28
N GLU A 94 2.50 16.26 -15.36
CA GLU A 94 3.49 15.66 -14.46
C GLU A 94 2.85 14.62 -13.53
N ARG A 95 1.65 14.91 -13.02
CA ARG A 95 0.88 13.93 -12.24
C ARG A 95 0.56 12.70 -13.08
N ALA A 96 0.10 12.85 -14.32
CA ALA A 96 -0.16 11.72 -15.20
C ALA A 96 1.10 10.86 -15.45
N MET A 97 2.24 11.49 -15.71
CA MET A 97 3.52 10.79 -15.89
C MET A 97 3.96 10.05 -14.62
N ARG A 98 3.79 10.66 -13.44
CA ARG A 98 4.06 9.99 -12.17
C ARG A 98 3.14 8.80 -11.94
N ARG A 99 1.85 8.91 -12.27
CA ARG A 99 0.88 7.80 -12.13
C ARG A 99 1.23 6.60 -13.00
N ASP A 100 1.89 6.85 -14.12
CA ASP A 100 2.30 5.80 -15.07
C ASP A 100 3.28 4.78 -14.48
N HIS A 101 3.96 5.09 -13.37
CA HIS A 101 4.84 4.11 -12.69
C HIS A 101 4.13 2.79 -12.40
N SER A 102 2.84 2.84 -12.04
CA SER A 102 2.06 1.64 -11.75
C SER A 102 1.95 0.74 -12.98
N ARG A 103 1.54 1.30 -14.13
CA ARG A 103 1.44 0.59 -15.42
C ARG A 103 2.81 0.11 -15.89
N GLN A 104 3.84 0.94 -15.79
CA GLN A 104 5.21 0.62 -16.19
C GLN A 104 5.77 -0.55 -15.34
N GLY A 105 5.55 -0.51 -14.03
CA GLY A 105 5.98 -1.58 -13.12
C GLY A 105 5.29 -2.92 -13.43
N GLY A 106 3.98 -2.88 -13.72
CA GLY A 106 3.26 -4.05 -14.23
C GLY A 106 3.89 -4.61 -15.50
N ALA A 107 4.11 -3.76 -16.51
CA ALA A 107 4.71 -4.16 -17.79
C ALA A 107 6.13 -4.74 -17.66
N MET A 108 6.96 -4.18 -16.77
CA MET A 108 8.31 -4.70 -16.49
C MET A 108 8.28 -6.15 -15.99
N LEU A 109 7.29 -6.48 -15.16
CA LEU A 109 7.16 -7.81 -14.55
C LEU A 109 6.42 -8.80 -15.45
N GLU A 110 5.49 -8.31 -16.29
CA GLU A 110 4.82 -9.12 -17.31
C GLU A 110 5.77 -9.63 -18.39
N GLY A 111 6.96 -9.05 -18.58
CA GLY A 111 7.95 -9.59 -19.53
C GLY A 111 8.42 -11.03 -19.23
N HIS A 112 8.06 -11.59 -18.07
CA HIS A 112 8.62 -12.83 -17.52
C HIS A 112 7.53 -13.78 -16.96
N LEU A 113 6.39 -13.93 -17.64
CA LEU A 113 5.19 -14.65 -17.14
C LEU A 113 5.34 -16.16 -16.83
N SER A 114 6.48 -16.79 -17.11
CA SER A 114 6.69 -18.21 -16.77
C SER A 114 6.77 -18.45 -15.26
N ALA A 115 6.93 -17.39 -14.45
CA ALA A 115 7.02 -17.45 -13.00
C ALA A 115 5.73 -16.91 -12.33
N PRO A 116 4.98 -17.72 -11.55
CA PRO A 116 3.73 -17.32 -10.90
C PRO A 116 3.83 -16.05 -10.03
N LEU A 117 4.93 -15.88 -9.28
CA LEU A 117 5.11 -14.70 -8.41
C LEU A 117 5.32 -13.43 -9.23
N LEU A 118 5.90 -13.50 -10.43
CA LEU A 118 6.05 -12.33 -11.29
C LEU A 118 4.70 -11.84 -11.81
N LYS A 119 3.78 -12.75 -12.13
CA LYS A 119 2.41 -12.38 -12.48
C LYS A 119 1.67 -11.72 -11.31
N LEU A 120 1.84 -12.23 -10.10
CA LEU A 120 1.25 -11.63 -8.89
C LEU A 120 1.86 -10.25 -8.60
N ALA A 121 3.19 -10.12 -8.72
CA ALA A 121 3.89 -8.85 -8.56
C ALA A 121 3.47 -7.83 -9.61
N ALA A 122 3.32 -8.24 -10.88
CA ALA A 122 2.80 -7.37 -11.93
C ALA A 122 1.41 -6.85 -11.56
N GLY A 123 0.50 -7.74 -11.15
CA GLY A 123 -0.83 -7.37 -10.70
C GLY A 123 -0.84 -6.40 -9.52
N VAL A 124 0.09 -6.54 -8.56
CA VAL A 124 0.22 -5.59 -7.45
C VAL A 124 0.78 -4.25 -7.90
N ALA A 125 1.90 -4.23 -8.63
CA ALA A 125 2.54 -3.02 -9.11
C ALA A 125 1.59 -2.18 -9.96
N GLU A 126 0.84 -2.83 -10.85
CA GLU A 126 -0.17 -2.19 -11.66
C GLU A 126 -1.29 -1.61 -10.77
N ASN A 127 -1.84 -2.38 -9.82
CA ASN A 127 -3.16 -2.07 -9.22
C ASN A 127 -3.11 -1.49 -7.78
N HIS A 128 -1.94 -1.26 -7.17
CA HIS A 128 -1.85 -0.81 -5.77
C HIS A 128 -2.40 0.62 -5.51
N HIS A 129 -2.59 1.45 -6.54
CA HIS A 129 -3.29 2.74 -6.46
C HIS A 129 -4.78 2.66 -6.79
N GLU A 130 -5.32 1.46 -7.02
CA GLU A 130 -6.77 1.30 -7.16
C GLU A 130 -7.48 1.51 -5.83
N LYS A 131 -8.68 2.07 -5.92
CA LYS A 131 -9.56 2.26 -4.77
C LYS A 131 -10.74 1.34 -4.89
N TRP A 132 -11.21 0.82 -3.77
CA TRP A 132 -12.30 -0.16 -3.75
C TRP A 132 -13.59 0.34 -4.43
N ASP A 133 -13.82 1.65 -4.47
CA ASP A 133 -14.94 2.33 -5.14
C ASP A 133 -14.76 2.58 -6.64
N GLY A 134 -13.64 2.21 -7.25
CA GLY A 134 -13.36 2.44 -8.66
C GLY A 134 -12.86 3.86 -8.99
N THR A 135 -12.58 4.71 -8.00
CA THR A 135 -12.00 6.05 -8.22
C THR A 135 -10.46 6.06 -8.24
N GLY A 136 -9.87 4.87 -8.40
CA GLY A 136 -8.43 4.64 -8.55
C GLY A 136 -7.84 5.08 -9.89
N TYR A 137 -6.62 4.62 -10.20
CA TYR A 137 -5.89 5.07 -11.40
C TYR A 137 -6.44 4.49 -12.71
N ARG A 138 -6.93 3.25 -12.70
CA ARG A 138 -7.45 2.52 -13.86
C ARG A 138 -8.90 2.05 -13.68
N HIS A 139 -9.58 2.56 -12.66
CA HIS A 139 -11.02 2.39 -12.45
C HIS A 139 -11.48 0.95 -12.20
N LYS A 140 -10.60 0.08 -11.67
CA LYS A 140 -11.03 -1.23 -11.18
C LYS A 140 -11.69 -1.07 -9.82
N ALA A 141 -12.77 -1.81 -9.58
CA ALA A 141 -13.52 -1.72 -8.34
C ALA A 141 -13.66 -3.07 -7.65
N GLY A 142 -13.83 -3.03 -6.34
CA GLY A 142 -14.15 -4.23 -5.56
C GLY A 142 -13.19 -5.39 -5.80
N LYS A 143 -13.77 -6.54 -6.13
CA LYS A 143 -13.06 -7.82 -6.31
C LYS A 143 -12.25 -7.90 -7.61
N GLU A 144 -12.36 -6.92 -8.51
CA GLU A 144 -11.50 -6.83 -9.69
C GLU A 144 -10.06 -6.41 -9.32
N ILE A 145 -9.90 -5.78 -8.16
CA ILE A 145 -8.59 -5.41 -7.62
C ILE A 145 -7.96 -6.67 -7.01
N PRO A 146 -6.76 -7.09 -7.41
CA PRO A 146 -6.08 -8.23 -6.81
C PRO A 146 -5.93 -8.08 -5.30
N VAL A 147 -6.11 -9.16 -4.53
CA VAL A 147 -6.05 -9.09 -3.06
C VAL A 147 -4.72 -8.51 -2.55
N GLY A 148 -3.59 -8.85 -3.16
CA GLY A 148 -2.30 -8.26 -2.79
C GLY A 148 -2.22 -6.76 -3.06
N ALA A 149 -2.91 -6.24 -4.08
CA ALA A 149 -2.98 -4.81 -4.36
C ALA A 149 -3.87 -4.08 -3.33
N GLN A 150 -4.96 -4.71 -2.89
CA GLN A 150 -5.80 -4.17 -1.80
C GLN A 150 -5.02 -4.06 -0.48
N ILE A 151 -4.19 -5.06 -0.17
CA ILE A 151 -3.30 -5.05 1.00
C ILE A 151 -2.18 -4.03 0.83
N ALA A 152 -1.54 -3.99 -0.34
CA ALA A 152 -0.49 -3.02 -0.65
C ALA A 152 -0.99 -1.58 -0.46
N ALA A 153 -2.22 -1.25 -0.89
CA ALA A 153 -2.80 0.07 -0.71
C ALA A 153 -2.94 0.48 0.77
N LEU A 154 -3.35 -0.44 1.65
CA LEU A 154 -3.44 -0.19 3.09
C LEU A 154 -2.04 0.04 3.69
N CYS A 155 -1.10 -0.84 3.38
CA CYS A 155 0.27 -0.77 3.88
C CYS A 155 1.03 0.46 3.38
N ASP A 156 0.89 0.81 2.09
CA ASP A 156 1.51 1.98 1.46
C ASP A 156 1.02 3.27 2.12
N VAL A 157 -0.31 3.45 2.23
CA VAL A 157 -0.88 4.64 2.87
C VAL A 157 -0.44 4.76 4.33
N PHE A 158 -0.38 3.65 5.07
CA PHE A 158 0.10 3.67 6.45
C PHE A 158 1.57 4.06 6.54
N ASP A 159 2.47 3.39 5.81
CA ASP A 159 3.91 3.69 5.82
C ASP A 159 4.19 5.11 5.36
N ALA A 160 3.50 5.56 4.30
CA ALA A 160 3.61 6.91 3.78
C ALA A 160 3.18 7.99 4.78
N SER A 161 2.24 7.66 5.67
CA SER A 161 1.74 8.57 6.69
C SER A 161 2.67 8.68 7.90
N VAL A 162 3.33 7.59 8.29
CA VAL A 162 4.11 7.54 9.55
C VAL A 162 5.62 7.66 9.36
N SER A 163 6.11 7.53 8.12
CA SER A 163 7.55 7.58 7.82
C SER A 163 8.01 8.99 7.52
N ASP A 164 9.18 9.35 8.06
CA ASP A 164 9.86 10.58 7.69
C ASP A 164 10.35 10.53 6.23
N ARG A 165 10.15 11.65 5.54
CA ARG A 165 10.61 11.92 4.18
C ARG A 165 11.38 13.24 4.18
N HIS A 166 12.23 13.45 3.17
CA HIS A 166 13.01 14.68 3.01
C HIS A 166 12.19 15.98 3.11
N TYR A 167 10.89 15.92 2.80
CA TYR A 167 9.94 17.04 2.80
C TYR A 167 8.77 16.87 3.79
N HIS A 168 8.77 15.84 4.64
CA HIS A 168 7.64 15.54 5.52
C HIS A 168 8.08 14.78 6.78
N VAL A 169 7.70 15.29 7.96
CA VAL A 169 7.83 14.54 9.22
C VAL A 169 6.62 13.63 9.36
N GLY A 170 6.86 12.35 9.62
CA GLY A 170 5.85 11.32 9.77
C GLY A 170 4.83 11.66 10.87
N ALA A 171 3.57 11.38 10.60
CA ALA A 171 2.50 11.59 11.56
C ALA A 171 2.55 10.56 12.70
N PRO A 172 2.01 10.89 13.89
CA PRO A 172 1.75 9.91 14.93
C PRO A 172 0.91 8.74 14.42
N VAL A 173 1.20 7.51 14.89
CA VAL A 173 0.51 6.28 14.45
C VAL A 173 -1.01 6.40 14.58
N ILE A 174 -1.49 6.95 15.69
CA ILE A 174 -2.92 7.17 15.91
C ILE A 174 -3.56 8.01 14.80
N ASN A 175 -2.87 9.02 14.28
CA ASN A 175 -3.40 9.85 13.20
C ASN A 175 -3.46 9.07 11.88
N ALA A 176 -2.44 8.26 11.58
CA ALA A 176 -2.44 7.40 10.41
C ALA A 176 -3.56 6.35 10.46
N LEU A 177 -3.69 5.64 11.58
CA LEU A 177 -4.76 4.64 11.77
C LEU A 177 -6.15 5.28 11.73
N SER A 178 -6.34 6.43 12.36
CA SER A 178 -7.63 7.15 12.34
C SER A 178 -7.97 7.65 10.93
N SER A 179 -6.97 8.12 10.18
CA SER A 179 -7.15 8.54 8.78
C SER A 179 -7.55 7.38 7.89
N ILE A 180 -6.94 6.20 8.07
CA ILE A 180 -7.27 5.00 7.31
C ILE A 180 -8.67 4.48 7.70
N ALA A 181 -8.99 4.44 9.00
CA ALA A 181 -10.29 4.02 9.51
C ALA A 181 -11.42 4.97 9.08
N GLY A 182 -11.14 6.28 9.04
CA GLY A 182 -12.07 7.34 8.65
C GLY A 182 -12.01 7.75 7.18
N ALA A 183 -11.18 7.09 6.36
CA ALA A 183 -11.14 7.34 4.92
C ALA A 183 -12.55 7.15 4.35
N LYS A 184 -12.90 7.92 3.31
CA LYS A 184 -14.22 7.81 2.64
C LYS A 184 -14.57 6.33 2.50
N ARG A 185 -15.73 5.94 3.04
CA ARG A 185 -16.24 4.58 2.91
C ARG A 185 -16.09 4.18 1.46
N ASN A 186 -15.41 3.05 1.21
CA ASN A 186 -15.08 2.49 -0.09
C ASN A 186 -13.73 2.90 -0.72
N CYS A 187 -12.83 3.62 -0.05
CA CYS A 187 -11.44 3.70 -0.54
C CYS A 187 -10.72 2.35 -0.41
N PHE A 188 -10.96 1.63 0.68
CA PHE A 188 -10.37 0.32 0.99
C PHE A 188 -11.46 -0.75 1.08
N ASN A 189 -11.06 -2.02 0.91
CA ASN A 189 -11.95 -3.15 1.12
C ASN A 189 -12.40 -3.18 2.60
N PRO A 190 -13.71 -3.04 2.89
CA PRO A 190 -14.21 -3.01 4.26
C PRO A 190 -13.91 -4.30 5.05
N GLU A 191 -13.81 -5.45 4.36
CA GLU A 191 -13.49 -6.73 5.00
C GLU A 191 -12.01 -6.85 5.41
N LEU A 192 -11.11 -6.10 4.76
CA LEU A 192 -9.68 -6.02 5.12
C LEU A 192 -9.37 -4.86 6.07
N LEU A 193 -10.16 -3.78 6.01
CA LEU A 193 -9.92 -2.56 6.79
C LEU A 193 -9.93 -2.83 8.30
N LYS A 194 -10.98 -3.46 8.83
CA LYS A 194 -11.06 -3.73 10.28
C LYS A 194 -9.90 -4.62 10.76
N PRO A 195 -9.61 -5.78 10.15
CA PRO A 195 -8.43 -6.57 10.50
C PRO A 195 -7.13 -5.77 10.45
N PHE A 196 -6.94 -4.92 9.43
CA PHE A 196 -5.74 -4.10 9.29
C PHE A 196 -5.58 -3.09 10.43
N ILE A 197 -6.67 -2.43 10.85
CA ILE A 197 -6.61 -1.51 11.99
C ILE A 197 -6.29 -2.26 13.29
N LEU A 198 -6.89 -3.43 13.52
CA LEU A 198 -6.56 -4.27 14.67
C LEU A 198 -5.09 -4.70 14.68
N TYR A 199 -4.57 -5.13 13.53
CA TYR A 199 -3.15 -5.42 13.34
C TYR A 199 -2.29 -4.18 13.66
N GLY A 200 -2.64 -3.02 13.10
CA GLY A 200 -1.90 -1.77 13.30
C GLY A 200 -1.85 -1.34 14.76
N VAL A 201 -2.94 -1.51 15.52
CA VAL A 201 -2.99 -1.27 16.96
C VAL A 201 -2.05 -2.23 17.69
N THR A 202 -2.12 -3.53 17.43
CA THR A 202 -1.28 -4.54 18.08
C THR A 202 0.20 -4.32 17.80
N ALA A 203 0.55 -4.11 16.53
CA ALA A 203 1.92 -3.88 16.08
C ALA A 203 2.54 -2.59 16.65
N ASN A 204 1.70 -1.62 17.04
CA ASN A 204 2.15 -0.32 17.56
C ASN A 204 1.67 -0.05 18.99
N ARG A 205 1.36 -1.08 19.78
CA ARG A 205 0.78 -0.93 21.12
C ARG A 205 1.57 0.00 22.05
N ASN A 206 2.90 0.01 21.92
CA ASN A 206 3.79 0.83 22.74
C ASN A 206 3.78 2.32 22.32
N ARG A 207 3.12 2.66 21.21
CA ARG A 207 3.00 4.01 20.65
C ARG A 207 1.57 4.56 20.77
N LEU A 208 0.68 3.83 21.46
CA LEU A 208 -0.74 4.14 21.58
C LEU A 208 -1.16 4.11 23.05
N THR A 209 -2.01 5.05 23.45
CA THR A 209 -2.64 5.05 24.76
C THR A 209 -3.96 4.27 24.75
N GLY A 210 -4.49 3.90 25.92
CA GLY A 210 -5.83 3.28 26.01
C GLY A 210 -6.94 4.17 25.42
N LYS A 211 -6.82 5.49 25.51
CA LYS A 211 -7.76 6.45 24.90
C LYS A 211 -7.68 6.43 23.38
N ASP A 212 -6.48 6.31 22.82
CA ASP A 212 -6.27 6.20 21.37
C ASP A 212 -6.94 4.95 20.81
N ILE A 213 -6.78 3.82 21.50
CA ILE A 213 -7.37 2.53 21.11
C ILE A 213 -8.90 2.61 21.16
N ALA A 214 -9.47 3.12 22.26
CA ALA A 214 -10.92 3.27 22.41
C ALA A 214 -11.51 4.11 21.26
N ARG A 215 -10.91 5.26 20.96
CA ARG A 215 -11.32 6.14 19.86
C ARG A 215 -11.31 5.43 18.50
N LEU A 216 -10.28 4.63 18.22
CA LEU A 216 -10.20 3.87 16.96
C LEU A 216 -11.31 2.81 16.86
N MET A 217 -11.62 2.13 17.97
CA MET A 217 -12.70 1.13 17.98
C MET A 217 -14.07 1.78 17.76
N ASP A 218 -14.33 2.92 18.42
CA ASP A 218 -15.58 3.67 18.23
C ASP A 218 -15.75 4.10 16.76
N GLN A 219 -14.70 4.61 16.12
CA GLN A 219 -14.73 4.99 14.70
C GLN A 219 -15.06 3.81 13.77
N LEU A 220 -14.53 2.62 14.07
CA LEU A 220 -14.83 1.41 13.29
C LEU A 220 -16.29 0.94 13.48
N GLU A 221 -16.92 1.28 14.60
CA GLU A 221 -18.32 0.94 14.89
C GLU A 221 -19.30 1.98 14.31
N GLU A 222 -19.03 3.28 14.47
CA GLU A 222 -19.79 4.37 13.84
C GLU A 222 -19.73 4.31 12.30
N GLY A 223 -18.59 3.85 11.77
CA GLY A 223 -18.37 3.49 10.38
C GLY A 223 -19.29 2.38 9.85
N LYS A 224 -20.10 1.72 10.69
CA LYS A 224 -21.18 0.82 10.26
C LYS A 224 -22.55 1.49 10.17
N ASN A 225 -22.77 2.60 10.88
CA ASN A 225 -24.11 3.17 11.14
C ASN A 225 -24.38 4.55 10.49
N GLY A 226 -23.37 5.32 10.08
CA GLY A 226 -23.56 6.62 9.39
C GLY A 226 -23.84 6.55 7.87
N PRO A 227 -24.34 7.61 7.21
CA PRO A 227 -24.44 7.69 5.74
C PRO A 227 -23.07 7.89 5.08
N ALA A 228 -22.93 7.50 3.81
CA ALA A 228 -21.68 7.60 3.05
C ALA A 228 -21.23 9.07 2.91
N GLY A 229 -20.18 9.46 3.63
CA GLY A 229 -19.69 10.84 3.66
C GLY A 229 -19.03 11.29 2.34
N THR A 230 -19.59 12.33 1.72
CA THR A 230 -19.08 13.00 0.52
C THR A 230 -18.10 14.14 0.88
N GLY A 231 -16.91 13.83 1.42
CA GLY A 231 -15.90 14.86 1.75
C GLY A 231 -14.50 14.51 1.24
N PRO A 232 -13.82 15.35 0.45
CA PRO A 232 -12.58 14.99 -0.25
C PRO A 232 -11.48 14.53 0.71
N VAL A 233 -10.81 13.43 0.37
CA VAL A 233 -9.54 13.05 0.99
C VAL A 233 -8.53 14.09 0.54
N ALA A 234 -8.10 14.95 1.45
CA ALA A 234 -7.11 15.98 1.16
C ALA A 234 -5.75 15.32 0.89
N SER A 235 -5.48 15.01 -0.38
CA SER A 235 -4.13 14.81 -0.89
C SER A 235 -3.56 16.19 -1.29
N GLY A 236 -2.91 16.87 -0.37
CA GLY A 236 -2.21 18.13 -0.65
C GLY A 236 -1.37 18.58 0.54
N PRO A 237 -0.12 19.05 0.33
CA PRO A 237 0.69 19.60 1.40
C PRO A 237 0.05 20.90 1.89
N ARG A 238 -0.17 21.02 3.20
CA ARG A 238 -0.55 22.29 3.81
C ARG A 238 0.62 23.25 3.66
N GLY A 239 0.33 24.44 3.13
CA GLY A 239 1.31 25.46 2.79
C GLY A 239 2.29 25.77 3.93
N SER A 240 3.56 25.88 3.55
CA SER A 240 4.59 26.51 4.36
C SER A 240 4.29 28.00 4.50
N ALA A 241 4.00 28.45 5.72
CA ALA A 241 4.10 29.86 6.06
C ALA A 241 5.58 30.30 5.94
N PRO A 242 5.88 31.45 5.32
CA PRO A 242 7.25 31.97 5.30
C PRO A 242 7.60 32.44 6.70
N ARG A 243 8.71 31.94 7.26
CA ARG A 243 9.35 32.60 8.41
C ARG A 243 10.21 33.73 7.85
N ALA A 244 9.86 34.95 8.27
CA ALA A 244 10.75 36.11 8.26
C ALA A 244 11.92 35.90 9.22
#